data_AF-A0A962A4D8-F1
#
_entry.id   AF-A0A962A4D8-F1
#
_cell.length_a   1.000
_cell.length_b   1.000
_cell.length_c   1.000
_cell.angle_alpha   90.00
_cell.angle_beta   90.00
_cell.angle_gamma   90.00
#
_symmetry.space_group_name_H-M   'P 1'
#
loop_
_entity.id
_entity.type
_entity.pdbx_description
1 polymer ?
#
loop_
_entity_poly.entity_id
_entity_poly.type
_entity_poly.pdbx_seq_one_letter_code
_entity_poly.pdbx_strand_id
1 'polypeptide(L)'
;MKYSDFIEQEYADTLGIVEIMGQRVQLCDHMELIEDQYYATAMGIDVRDSKILSDAGVLTKRWPTKNNPNGEMFLFFKETHLDAATPVYDDKGHTQKMIARLKGGLAPLNRQVKKRVA
;
A
#
# COMPACT_ATOMS: atom_id res chain seq x y z
N MET A 1 -15.71 6.51 -26.22
CA MET A 1 -14.48 5.85 -25.73
C MET A 1 -14.68 5.62 -24.25
N LYS A 2 -14.67 4.37 -23.78
CA LYS A 2 -14.96 4.07 -22.37
C LYS A 2 -13.66 4.16 -21.55
N TYR A 3 -13.76 4.59 -20.30
CA TYR A 3 -12.60 4.74 -19.39
C TYR A 3 -11.84 3.42 -19.18
N SER A 4 -12.50 2.29 -19.47
CA SER A 4 -11.96 0.93 -19.46
C SER A 4 -10.89 0.65 -20.52
N ASP A 5 -10.79 1.48 -21.56
CA ASP A 5 -9.98 1.17 -22.73
C ASP A 5 -8.53 1.72 -22.63
N PHE A 6 -8.19 2.41 -21.53
CA PHE A 6 -6.94 3.19 -21.40
C PHE A 6 -5.99 2.75 -20.29
N ILE A 7 -6.38 1.86 -19.38
CA ILE A 7 -5.43 1.26 -18.43
C ILE A 7 -4.97 -0.06 -19.04
N GLU A 8 -3.79 0.02 -19.63
CA GLU A 8 -2.99 -1.07 -20.21
C GLU A 8 -3.21 -2.40 -19.45
N GLN A 9 -3.97 -3.33 -20.07
CA GLN A 9 -4.08 -4.71 -19.58
C GLN A 9 -2.71 -5.37 -19.35
N GLU A 10 -1.68 -4.84 -20.00
CA GLU A 10 -0.29 -5.31 -19.95
C GLU A 10 0.31 -5.36 -18.53
N TYR A 11 -0.15 -4.53 -17.59
CA TYR A 11 0.45 -4.42 -16.25
C TYR A 11 -0.50 -4.69 -15.08
N ALA A 12 -1.73 -5.14 -15.35
CA ALA A 12 -2.74 -5.33 -14.30
C ALA A 12 -2.25 -6.26 -13.16
N ASP A 13 -1.44 -7.26 -13.50
CA ASP A 13 -0.93 -8.26 -12.56
C ASP A 13 0.40 -7.85 -11.90
N THR A 14 1.07 -6.82 -12.39
CA THR A 14 2.40 -6.39 -11.93
C THR A 14 2.40 -5.04 -11.22
N LEU A 15 1.40 -4.21 -11.51
CA LEU A 15 1.26 -2.86 -10.97
C LEU A 15 1.10 -2.87 -9.45
N GLY A 16 1.85 -1.99 -8.78
CA GLY A 16 1.81 -1.82 -7.34
C GLY A 16 2.66 -2.83 -6.56
N ILE A 17 3.26 -3.83 -7.22
CA ILE A 17 4.05 -4.85 -6.53
C ILE A 17 5.43 -4.29 -6.16
N VAL A 18 5.68 -4.21 -4.86
CA VAL A 18 6.91 -3.67 -4.27
C VAL A 18 7.50 -4.62 -3.23
N GLU A 19 8.79 -4.48 -3.00
CA GLU A 19 9.45 -4.96 -1.80
C GLU A 19 9.57 -3.81 -0.79
N ILE A 20 9.05 -4.03 0.42
CA ILE A 20 9.17 -3.11 1.56
C ILE A 20 9.63 -3.94 2.76
N MET A 21 10.74 -3.55 3.39
CA MET A 21 11.28 -4.23 4.58
C MET A 21 11.47 -5.74 4.37
N GLY A 22 11.89 -6.14 3.16
CA GLY A 22 12.09 -7.54 2.76
C GLY A 22 10.81 -8.35 2.57
N GLN A 23 9.63 -7.71 2.58
CA GLN A 23 8.34 -8.35 2.33
C GLN A 23 7.78 -7.92 0.97
N ARG A 24 7.16 -8.84 0.24
CA ARG A 24 6.52 -8.52 -1.04
C ARG A 24 5.04 -8.20 -0.82
N VAL A 25 4.65 -7.01 -1.25
CA VAL A 25 3.30 -6.48 -1.08
C VAL A 25 2.81 -5.83 -2.37
N GLN A 26 1.50 -5.72 -2.54
CA GLN A 26 0.87 -4.96 -3.61
C GLN A 26 0.26 -3.69 -3.02
N LEU A 27 0.86 -2.54 -3.29
CA LEU A 27 0.28 -1.23 -3.03
C LEU A 27 -0.90 -1.00 -3.96
N CYS A 28 -1.86 -0.19 -3.50
CA CYS A 28 -2.85 0.43 -4.37
C CYS A 28 -2.95 1.94 -4.09
N ASP A 29 -3.62 2.68 -4.96
CA ASP A 29 -3.81 4.13 -4.79
C ASP A 29 -4.81 4.50 -3.66
N HIS A 30 -5.37 3.51 -2.95
CA HIS A 30 -6.27 3.77 -1.83
C HIS A 30 -5.49 4.10 -0.55
N MET A 31 -5.92 5.17 0.12
CA MET A 31 -5.47 5.58 1.45
C MET A 31 -6.64 5.51 2.44
N GLU A 32 -6.40 4.96 3.62
CA GLU A 32 -7.43 4.75 4.64
C GLU A 32 -7.12 5.59 5.90
N LEU A 33 -8.13 6.29 6.42
CA LEU A 33 -8.07 6.96 7.72
C LEU A 33 -8.35 5.94 8.82
N ILE A 34 -7.35 5.67 9.65
CA ILE A 34 -7.47 4.81 10.82
C ILE A 34 -7.23 5.71 12.04
N GLU A 35 -8.27 5.84 12.86
CA GLU A 35 -8.32 6.81 13.96
C GLU A 35 -8.04 8.22 13.41
N ASP A 36 -6.94 8.85 13.80
CA ASP A 36 -6.58 10.21 13.40
C ASP A 36 -5.40 10.27 12.42
N GLN A 37 -5.14 9.18 11.69
CA GLN A 37 -4.05 9.11 10.73
C GLN A 37 -4.43 8.35 9.45
N TYR A 38 -4.13 8.94 8.30
CA TYR A 38 -4.16 8.30 6.99
C TYR A 38 -2.92 7.43 6.75
N TYR A 39 -3.16 6.27 6.14
CA TYR A 39 -2.16 5.27 5.76
C TYR A 39 -2.32 4.89 4.29
N ALA A 40 -1.22 4.56 3.60
CA ALA A 40 -1.29 3.86 2.32
C ALA A 40 -1.70 2.40 2.57
N THR A 41 -2.57 1.87 1.72
CA THR A 41 -3.04 0.49 1.85
C THR A 41 -2.28 -0.44 0.92
N ALA A 42 -2.06 -1.67 1.37
CA ALA A 42 -1.47 -2.73 0.56
C ALA A 42 -2.05 -4.09 0.93
N MET A 43 -1.94 -5.03 0.00
CA MET A 43 -2.17 -6.45 0.23
C MET A 43 -0.84 -7.21 0.29
N GLY A 44 -0.67 -8.10 1.25
CA GLY A 44 0.49 -8.98 1.33
C GLY A 44 0.47 -10.04 0.24
N ILE A 45 1.55 -10.15 -0.54
CA ILE A 45 1.72 -11.20 -1.56
C ILE A 45 2.55 -12.35 -0.99
N ASP A 46 3.74 -12.02 -0.49
CA ASP A 46 4.66 -12.97 0.18
C ASP A 46 5.20 -12.26 1.43
N VAL A 47 4.44 -12.37 2.51
CA VAL A 47 4.80 -11.84 3.83
C VAL A 47 5.24 -13.01 4.70
N ARG A 48 6.56 -13.20 4.78
CA ARG A 48 7.20 -14.32 5.48
C ARG A 48 7.31 -14.07 6.96
N ASP A 49 7.47 -12.80 7.33
CA ASP A 49 7.58 -12.38 8.72
C ASP A 49 6.78 -11.10 8.94
N SER A 50 5.53 -11.26 9.36
CA SER A 50 4.68 -10.13 9.73
C SER A 50 5.16 -9.40 10.97
N LYS A 51 6.00 -10.05 11.80
CA LYS A 51 6.54 -9.42 13.01
C LYS A 51 7.49 -8.28 12.64
N ILE A 52 8.32 -8.45 11.60
CA ILE A 52 9.19 -7.38 11.09
C ILE A 52 8.36 -6.13 10.71
N LEU A 53 7.21 -6.32 10.07
CA LEU A 53 6.32 -5.23 9.70
C LEU A 53 5.72 -4.54 10.93
N SER A 54 5.21 -5.33 11.88
CA SER A 54 4.64 -4.78 13.13
C SER A 54 5.68 -4.07 13.98
N ASP A 55 6.89 -4.61 14.09
CA ASP A 55 8.02 -3.99 14.82
C ASP A 55 8.44 -2.65 14.16
N ALA A 56 8.29 -2.54 12.84
CA ALA A 56 8.46 -1.30 12.10
C ALA A 56 7.26 -0.35 12.18
N GLY A 57 6.19 -0.70 12.90
CA GLY A 57 5.01 0.13 13.10
C GLY A 57 4.03 0.15 11.91
N VAL A 58 4.10 -0.86 11.03
CA VAL A 58 3.07 -1.12 10.01
C VAL A 58 1.87 -1.77 10.67
N LEU A 59 0.66 -1.23 10.45
CA LEU A 59 -0.54 -1.89 10.96
C LEU A 59 -0.89 -3.05 10.02
N THR A 60 -1.28 -4.19 10.60
CA THR A 60 -1.62 -5.39 9.85
C THR A 60 -3.00 -5.86 10.24
N LYS A 61 -3.84 -6.21 9.26
CA LYS A 61 -5.17 -6.79 9.48
C LYS A 61 -5.33 -8.00 8.58
N ARG A 62 -5.83 -9.12 9.12
CA ARG A 62 -6.19 -10.29 8.32
C ARG A 62 -7.69 -10.30 8.07
N TRP A 63 -8.08 -10.54 6.83
CA TRP A 63 -9.48 -10.75 6.46
C TRP A 63 -9.70 -12.22 6.03
N PRO A 64 -10.16 -13.08 6.95
CA PRO A 64 -10.46 -14.47 6.61
C PRO A 64 -11.62 -14.53 5.61
N THR A 65 -11.51 -15.42 4.63
CA THR A 65 -12.60 -15.74 3.71
C THR A 65 -12.94 -17.21 3.83
N LYS A 66 -14.11 -17.61 3.32
CA LYS A 66 -14.52 -19.02 3.33
C LYS A 66 -13.50 -19.96 2.67
N ASN A 67 -12.77 -19.45 1.67
CA ASN A 67 -11.78 -20.20 0.90
C ASN A 67 -10.33 -19.97 1.38
N ASN A 68 -10.10 -18.98 2.25
CA ASN A 68 -8.80 -18.70 2.87
C ASN A 68 -9.00 -18.41 4.37
N PRO A 69 -8.98 -19.46 5.23
CA PRO A 69 -9.18 -19.31 6.67
C PRO A 69 -8.09 -18.48 7.36
N ASN A 70 -6.88 -18.45 6.78
CA ASN A 70 -5.77 -17.63 7.27
C ASN A 70 -5.89 -16.15 6.83
N GLY A 71 -6.83 -15.87 5.94
CA GLY A 71 -7.18 -14.56 5.42
C GLY A 71 -6.13 -13.91 4.53
N GLU A 72 -6.59 -12.93 3.76
CA GLU A 72 -5.69 -11.99 3.09
C GLU A 72 -5.13 -11.02 4.13
N MET A 73 -3.84 -10.72 4.02
CA MET A 73 -3.19 -9.75 4.91
C MET A 73 -3.25 -8.37 4.25
N PHE A 74 -3.95 -7.45 4.90
CA PHE A 74 -3.95 -6.04 4.58
C PHE A 74 -2.93 -5.31 5.47
N LEU A 75 -2.19 -4.41 4.86
CA LEU A 75 -1.10 -3.67 5.47
C LEU A 75 -1.34 -2.18 5.31
N PHE A 76 -1.03 -1.43 6.36
CA PHE A 76 -1.23 0.02 6.40
C PHE A 76 0.09 0.71 6.68
N PHE A 77 0.60 1.38 5.66
CA PHE A 77 1.92 2.00 5.67
C PHE A 77 1.81 3.50 5.94
N LYS A 78 2.69 3.99 6.82
CA LYS A 78 2.95 5.42 6.98
C LYS A 78 3.76 5.92 5.79
N GLU A 79 3.74 7.22 5.57
CA GLU A 79 4.53 7.88 4.52
C GLU A 79 6.01 7.46 4.57
N THR A 80 6.60 7.43 5.75
CA THR A 80 8.01 7.05 5.97
C THR A 80 8.34 5.62 5.57
N HIS A 81 7.36 4.71 5.57
CA HIS A 81 7.60 3.33 5.13
C HIS A 81 7.74 3.24 3.60
N LEU A 82 7.11 4.17 2.88
CA LEU A 82 7.14 4.20 1.41
C LEU A 82 8.52 4.64 0.87
N ASP A 83 9.38 5.22 1.70
CA ASP A 83 10.77 5.53 1.34
C ASP A 83 11.61 4.27 1.07
N ALA A 84 11.23 3.14 1.69
CA ALA A 84 11.88 1.85 1.50
C ALA A 84 11.24 1.00 0.38
N ALA A 85 10.18 1.50 -0.28
CA ALA A 85 9.45 0.76 -1.29
C ALA A 85 10.22 0.68 -2.60
N THR A 86 10.56 -0.54 -3.02
CA THR A 86 11.25 -0.81 -4.27
C THR A 86 10.35 -1.62 -5.21
N PRO A 87 9.99 -1.10 -6.39
CA PRO A 87 9.20 -1.85 -7.37
C PRO A 87 9.88 -3.15 -7.78
N VAL A 88 9.11 -4.23 -7.86
CA VAL A 88 9.62 -5.56 -8.21
C VAL A 88 9.69 -5.77 -9.73
N TYR A 89 8.75 -5.19 -10.47
CA TYR A 89 8.65 -5.33 -11.92
C TYR A 89 8.95 -4.01 -12.63
N ASP A 90 9.45 -4.11 -13.87
CA ASP A 90 9.56 -2.96 -14.77
C ASP A 90 8.20 -2.72 -15.45
N ASP A 91 7.36 -1.93 -14.80
CA ASP A 91 6.07 -1.49 -15.30
C ASP A 91 6.14 -0.07 -15.89
N LYS A 92 7.21 0.24 -16.63
CA LYS A 92 7.42 1.58 -17.26
C LYS A 92 7.34 2.74 -16.26
N GLY A 93 7.67 2.48 -14.99
CA GLY A 93 7.64 3.50 -13.95
C GLY A 93 6.26 3.74 -13.32
N HIS A 94 5.25 2.92 -13.61
CA HIS A 94 3.89 3.11 -13.10
C HIS A 94 3.83 2.93 -11.58
N THR A 95 4.49 1.90 -11.03
CA THR A 95 4.56 1.69 -9.58
C THR A 95 5.33 2.81 -8.89
N GLN A 96 6.43 3.30 -9.46
CA GLN A 96 7.18 4.45 -8.92
C GLN A 96 6.29 5.70 -8.85
N LYS A 97 5.49 5.96 -9.89
CA LYS A 97 4.53 7.07 -9.90
C LYS A 97 3.43 6.89 -8.83
N MET A 98 2.95 5.66 -8.60
CA MET A 98 2.00 5.36 -7.53
C MET A 98 2.58 5.67 -6.16
N ILE A 99 3.80 5.20 -5.86
CA ILE A 99 4.50 5.49 -4.60
C ILE A 99 4.63 7.00 -4.40
N ALA A 100 5.03 7.74 -5.44
CA ALA A 100 5.15 9.20 -5.36
C ALA A 100 3.81 9.90 -5.07
N ARG A 101 2.71 9.46 -5.70
CA ARG A 101 1.36 9.97 -5.42
C ARG A 101 0.93 9.70 -3.98
N LEU A 102 1.12 8.47 -3.49
CA LEU A 102 0.80 8.08 -2.12
C LEU A 102 1.56 8.94 -1.11
N LYS A 103 2.88 9.10 -1.29
CA LYS A 103 3.70 9.99 -0.45
C LYS A 103 3.19 11.43 -0.49
N GLY A 104 2.95 11.95 -1.69
CA GLY A 104 2.44 13.31 -1.89
C GLY A 104 1.05 13.55 -1.30
N GLY A 105 0.21 12.51 -1.20
CA GLY A 105 -1.14 12.57 -0.63
C GLY A 105 -1.19 12.40 0.90
N LEU A 106 -0.38 11.50 1.46
CA LEU A 106 -0.41 11.21 2.90
C LEU A 106 0.00 12.40 3.77
N ALA A 107 1.08 13.10 3.41
CA ALA A 107 1.58 14.24 4.17
C ALA A 107 0.54 15.38 4.35
N PRO A 108 -0.11 15.90 3.30
CA PRO A 108 -1.14 16.92 3.45
C PRO A 108 -2.38 16.41 4.17
N LEU A 109 -2.85 15.19 3.90
CA LEU A 109 -4.02 14.62 4.57
C LEU A 109 -3.81 14.52 6.08
N ASN A 110 -2.67 13.97 6.50
CA ASN A 110 -2.32 13.84 7.92
C ASN A 110 -2.13 15.20 8.61
N ARG A 111 -1.64 16.23 7.92
CA ARG A 111 -1.60 17.59 8.46
C ARG A 111 -2.98 18.19 8.66
N GLN A 112 -3.95 17.87 7.80
CA GLN A 112 -5.33 18.36 7.93
C GLN A 112 -6.04 17.72 9.13
N VAL A 113 -5.87 16.41 9.35
CA VAL A 113 -6.47 15.72 10.51
C VAL A 113 -5.95 16.31 11.82
N LYS A 114 -4.63 16.50 11.95
CA LYS A 114 -4.03 17.11 13.15
C LYS A 114 -4.59 18.50 13.49
N LYS A 115 -4.96 19.29 12.48
CA LYS A 115 -5.57 20.61 12.68
C LYS A 115 -7.04 20.55 13.14
N ARG A 116 -7.74 19.43 12.92
CA ARG A 116 -9.14 19.25 13.32
C ARG A 116 -9.27 18.74 14.76
N VAL A 117 -8.24 18.05 15.25
CA VAL A 117 -8.21 17.41 16.59
C VAL A 117 -7.49 18.29 17.63
N ALA A 118 -6.73 19.29 17.19
CA ALA A 118 -6.09 20.31 18.04
C ALA A 118 -7.05 21.46 18.37
#